data_AF-A0A836TYF5-F1
#
_entry.id   AF-A0A836TYF5-F1
#
_cell.length_a   1.000
_cell.length_b   1.000
_cell.length_c   1.000
_cell.angle_alpha   90.00
_cell.angle_beta   90.00
_cell.angle_gamma   90.00
#
_symmetry.space_group_name_H-M   'P 1'
#
loop_
_entity.id
_entity.type
_entity.pdbx_description
1 polymer ?
#
loop_
_entity_poly.entity_id
_entity_poly.type
_entity_poly.pdbx_seq_one_letter_code
_entity_poly.pdbx_strand_id
1 'polypeptide(L)'
;MPTDWGAHRPTASPPRLAYGDWRASQDGRRYVLFPLARASSSSGVRALVLANALVLPLKEIVGRERPDGEDLRSFPSGHSANAFAIATILARRSGSGLRVPIYAFAATVPVSRIHEERHFLSDVVVGATLGTIAGWSVTTAPSNDERRLSWTPIYTEGVWMLQTGWRL
;
A
#
# COMPACT_ATOMS: atom_id res chain seq x y z
N MET A 1 4.71 49.73 32.90
CA MET A 1 5.08 48.39 32.39
C MET A 1 3.89 47.79 31.66
N PRO A 2 3.95 47.64 30.34
CA PRO A 2 3.07 46.72 29.61
C PRO A 2 3.87 45.49 29.14
N THR A 3 3.40 44.30 29.47
CA THR A 3 3.93 43.02 28.96
C THR A 3 3.36 42.73 27.58
N ASP A 4 4.17 42.93 26.55
CA ASP A 4 3.92 42.48 25.18
C ASP A 4 4.22 40.97 25.07
N TRP A 5 3.15 40.17 24.94
CA TRP A 5 3.20 38.76 24.53
C TRP A 5 2.53 38.60 23.15
N GLY A 6 2.93 39.43 22.19
CA GLY A 6 2.45 39.43 20.81
C GLY A 6 3.22 38.43 19.94
N ALA A 7 2.72 37.21 19.85
CA ALA A 7 3.13 36.15 18.94
C ALA A 7 3.74 36.62 17.60
N HIS A 8 5.01 36.30 17.35
CA HIS A 8 5.58 36.29 16.01
C HIS A 8 4.76 35.34 15.13
N ARG A 9 3.80 35.86 14.37
CA ARG A 9 3.19 35.10 13.28
C ARG A 9 4.26 34.90 12.22
N PRO A 10 4.59 33.66 11.82
CA PRO A 10 5.40 33.46 10.63
C PRO A 10 4.63 34.04 9.44
N THR A 11 5.11 35.15 8.88
CA THR A 11 4.46 35.89 7.78
C THR A 11 4.73 35.28 6.40
N ALA A 12 5.38 34.12 6.34
CA ALA A 12 5.64 33.41 5.09
C ALA A 12 4.97 32.04 5.13
N SER A 13 4.01 31.83 4.22
CA SER A 13 3.59 30.47 3.87
C SER A 13 4.82 29.73 3.33
N PRO A 14 5.16 28.53 3.82
CA PRO A 14 6.31 27.81 3.32
C PRO A 14 6.15 27.57 1.81
N PRO A 15 7.23 27.70 1.01
CA PRO A 15 7.18 27.44 -0.42
C PRO A 15 6.66 26.02 -0.66
N ARG A 16 5.76 25.86 -1.64
CA ARG A 16 5.30 24.54 -2.08
C ARG A 16 6.46 23.82 -2.74
N LEU A 17 7.25 23.10 -1.95
CA LEU A 17 8.32 22.27 -2.48
C LEU A 17 7.71 21.18 -3.37
N ALA A 18 8.06 21.21 -4.65
CA ALA A 18 7.65 20.19 -5.60
C ALA A 18 8.32 18.86 -5.23
N TYR A 19 7.54 17.79 -5.22
CA TYR A 19 8.01 16.43 -5.01
C TYR A 19 9.13 16.09 -6.01
N GLY A 20 10.36 15.87 -5.53
CA GLY A 20 11.51 15.49 -6.35
C GLY A 20 12.59 16.57 -6.50
N ASP A 21 12.38 17.79 -5.98
CA ASP A 21 13.42 18.81 -5.97
C ASP A 21 14.23 18.77 -4.66
N TRP A 22 15.22 17.88 -4.60
CA TRP A 22 16.21 17.86 -3.50
C TRP A 22 17.27 18.95 -3.63
N ARG A 23 17.25 19.75 -4.71
CA ARG A 23 18.19 20.85 -4.95
C ARG A 23 17.68 22.21 -4.49
N ALA A 24 16.44 22.31 -4.00
CA ALA A 24 15.94 23.52 -3.35
C ALA A 24 16.48 23.67 -1.90
N SER A 25 17.81 23.78 -1.77
CA SER A 25 18.45 24.37 -0.60
C SER A 25 18.60 25.87 -0.87
N GLN A 26 17.53 26.63 -0.68
CA GLN A 26 17.54 28.10 -0.86
C GLN A 26 17.79 28.86 0.45
N ASP A 27 18.06 28.19 1.58
CA ASP A 27 18.30 28.88 2.86
C ASP A 27 19.04 28.04 3.93
N GLY A 28 19.81 27.02 3.51
CA GLY A 28 20.58 26.16 4.43
C GLY A 28 19.76 25.10 5.21
N ARG A 29 18.43 25.08 5.07
CA ARG A 29 17.55 24.10 5.73
C ARG A 29 17.31 22.87 4.84
N ARG A 30 17.71 21.68 5.33
CA ARG A 30 17.51 20.40 4.63
C ARG A 30 16.15 19.81 4.97
N TYR A 31 15.28 19.68 3.98
CA TYR A 31 14.01 18.95 4.11
C TYR A 31 14.18 17.53 3.53
N VAL A 32 14.11 16.51 4.39
CA VAL A 32 14.13 15.09 3.96
C VAL A 32 12.69 14.58 3.93
N LEU A 33 12.14 14.40 2.72
CA LEU A 33 10.81 13.82 2.53
C LEU A 33 10.92 12.30 2.39
N PHE A 34 10.47 11.54 3.40
CA PHE A 34 10.34 10.09 3.28
C PHE A 34 9.15 9.75 2.37
N PRO A 35 9.35 9.12 1.20
CA PRO A 35 8.29 8.95 0.20
C PRO A 35 7.27 7.84 0.53
N LEU A 36 7.30 7.27 1.73
CA LEU A 36 6.43 6.14 2.10
C LEU A 36 4.95 6.52 2.30
N ALA A 37 4.63 7.82 2.41
CA ALA A 37 3.29 8.29 2.77
C ALA A 37 2.27 8.40 1.60
N ARG A 38 2.61 7.95 0.37
CA ARG A 38 1.70 8.03 -0.80
C ARG A 38 0.78 6.83 -0.99
N ALA A 39 0.55 6.03 0.05
CA ALA A 39 -0.50 5.02 -0.01
C ALA A 39 -1.85 5.64 0.32
N SER A 40 -2.67 5.99 -0.69
CA SER A 40 -4.10 6.24 -0.41
C SER A 40 -4.65 4.93 0.18
N SER A 41 -5.09 4.98 1.44
CA SER A 41 -5.54 3.83 2.24
C SER A 41 -6.64 3.03 1.54
N SER A 42 -7.43 3.71 0.71
CA SER A 42 -8.49 3.14 -0.11
C SER A 42 -8.00 2.08 -1.10
N SER A 43 -6.75 2.16 -1.58
CA SER A 43 -6.28 1.26 -2.64
C SER A 43 -6.03 -0.16 -2.14
N GLY A 44 -5.53 -0.31 -0.90
CA GLY A 44 -5.38 -1.64 -0.28
C GLY A 44 -6.72 -2.34 -0.12
N VAL A 45 -7.70 -1.62 0.45
CA VAL A 45 -9.06 -2.13 0.63
C VAL A 45 -9.69 -2.52 -0.70
N ARG A 46 -9.63 -1.65 -1.72
CA ARG A 46 -10.17 -1.92 -3.05
C ARG A 46 -9.56 -3.16 -3.70
N ALA A 47 -8.25 -3.36 -3.56
CA ALA A 47 -7.60 -4.53 -4.14
C ALA A 47 -7.96 -5.82 -3.41
N LEU A 48 -8.11 -5.78 -2.09
CA LEU A 48 -8.61 -6.92 -1.33
C LEU A 48 -10.05 -7.26 -1.70
N VAL A 49 -10.93 -6.26 -1.80
CA VAL A 49 -12.32 -6.47 -2.24
C VAL A 49 -12.34 -7.12 -3.62
N LEU A 50 -11.57 -6.59 -4.58
CA LEU A 50 -11.50 -7.14 -5.92
C LEU A 50 -10.91 -8.56 -5.95
N ALA A 51 -9.85 -8.83 -5.17
CA ALA A 51 -9.26 -10.16 -5.08
C ALA A 51 -10.26 -11.19 -4.53
N ASN A 52 -11.00 -10.85 -3.47
CA ASN A 52 -12.00 -11.75 -2.89
C ASN A 52 -13.24 -11.90 -3.78
N ALA A 53 -13.64 -10.85 -4.49
CA ALA A 53 -14.72 -10.95 -5.49
C ALA A 53 -14.39 -11.93 -6.61
N LEU A 54 -13.11 -12.12 -6.96
CA LEU A 54 -12.66 -13.13 -7.91
C LEU A 54 -12.56 -14.53 -7.28
N VAL A 55 -11.98 -14.62 -6.07
CA VAL A 55 -11.68 -15.91 -5.43
C VAL A 55 -12.93 -16.62 -4.91
N LEU A 56 -13.84 -15.90 -4.26
CA LEU A 56 -14.97 -16.53 -3.56
C LEU A 56 -15.90 -17.30 -4.52
N PRO A 57 -16.32 -16.76 -5.67
CA PRO A 57 -17.13 -17.54 -6.61
C PRO A 57 -16.38 -18.76 -7.16
N LEU A 58 -15.08 -18.61 -7.45
CA LEU A 58 -14.26 -19.73 -7.95
C LEU A 58 -14.13 -20.86 -6.93
N LYS A 59 -14.10 -20.54 -5.63
CA LYS A 59 -14.11 -21.56 -4.57
C LYS A 59 -15.35 -22.42 -4.61
N GLU A 60 -16.52 -21.79 -4.75
CA GLU A 60 -17.80 -22.49 -4.76
C GLU A 60 -18.04 -23.24 -6.08
N ILE A 61 -17.56 -22.70 -7.21
CA ILE A 61 -17.72 -23.33 -8.53
C ILE A 61 -16.82 -24.57 -8.67
N VAL A 62 -15.56 -24.46 -8.25
CA VAL A 62 -14.58 -25.54 -8.46
C VAL A 62 -14.71 -26.62 -7.41
N GLY A 63 -15.06 -26.28 -6.16
CA GLY A 63 -15.34 -27.27 -5.12
C GLY A 63 -14.20 -28.27 -4.87
N ARG A 64 -12.94 -27.84 -5.06
CA ARG A 64 -11.78 -28.72 -4.92
C ARG A 64 -11.51 -29.05 -3.45
N GLU A 65 -11.50 -30.35 -3.14
CA GLU A 65 -11.08 -30.89 -1.86
C GLU A 65 -9.64 -30.48 -1.50
N ARG A 66 -9.42 -30.14 -0.24
CA ARG A 66 -8.10 -29.79 0.29
C ARG A 66 -7.21 -31.03 0.43
N PRO A 67 -5.87 -30.85 0.44
CA PRO A 67 -4.95 -31.95 0.73
C PRO A 67 -5.22 -32.66 2.07
N ASP A 68 -5.72 -31.94 3.07
CA ASP A 68 -6.11 -32.46 4.38
C ASP A 68 -7.49 -33.17 4.41
N GLY A 69 -8.30 -33.10 3.34
CA GLY A 69 -9.63 -33.70 3.26
C GLY A 69 -10.73 -32.99 4.07
N GLU A 70 -10.42 -31.85 4.71
CA GLU A 70 -11.33 -31.21 5.67
C GLU A 70 -12.39 -30.29 5.02
N ASP A 71 -12.17 -29.85 3.77
CA ASP A 71 -13.01 -28.84 3.10
C ASP A 71 -12.91 -28.94 1.56
N LEU A 72 -13.99 -28.58 0.85
CA LEU A 72 -14.06 -28.49 -0.61
C LEU A 72 -13.66 -27.12 -1.16
N ARG A 73 -13.16 -26.21 -0.33
CA ARG A 73 -12.78 -24.85 -0.72
C ARG A 73 -11.27 -24.66 -0.83
N SER A 74 -10.58 -25.60 -1.47
CA SER A 74 -9.13 -25.48 -1.71
C SER A 74 -8.81 -24.52 -2.85
N PHE A 75 -9.37 -24.71 -4.03
CA PHE A 75 -9.06 -23.88 -5.20
C PHE A 75 -9.95 -22.63 -5.27
N PRO A 76 -9.42 -21.44 -5.60
CA PRO A 76 -8.02 -20.99 -5.47
C PRO A 76 -7.72 -20.49 -4.05
N SER A 77 -6.45 -20.27 -3.71
CA SER A 77 -6.08 -19.80 -2.37
C SER A 77 -6.36 -18.30 -2.16
N GLY A 78 -7.27 -17.98 -1.23
CA GLY A 78 -7.58 -16.59 -0.87
C GLY A 78 -6.45 -15.89 -0.10
N HIS A 79 -5.72 -16.63 0.74
CA HIS A 79 -4.54 -16.10 1.44
C HIS A 79 -3.45 -15.68 0.44
N SER A 80 -3.19 -16.51 -0.57
CA SER A 80 -2.27 -16.17 -1.65
C SER A 80 -2.74 -14.94 -2.43
N ALA A 81 -4.02 -14.90 -2.80
CA ALA A 81 -4.59 -13.76 -3.53
C ALA A 81 -4.50 -12.44 -2.77
N ASN A 82 -4.85 -12.42 -1.48
CA ASN A 82 -4.76 -11.23 -0.65
C ASN A 82 -3.31 -10.75 -0.47
N ALA A 83 -2.38 -11.67 -0.21
CA ALA A 83 -0.96 -11.34 -0.07
C ALA A 83 -0.39 -10.69 -1.34
N PHE A 84 -0.65 -11.30 -2.51
CA PHE A 84 -0.15 -10.78 -3.78
C PHE A 84 -0.87 -9.49 -4.24
N ALA A 85 -2.13 -9.28 -3.87
CA ALA A 85 -2.83 -8.02 -4.11
C ALA A 85 -2.16 -6.84 -3.39
N ILE A 86 -1.86 -7.01 -2.10
CA ILE A 86 -1.17 -5.98 -1.31
C ILE A 86 0.28 -5.82 -1.78
N ALA A 87 1.00 -6.91 -2.02
CA ALA A 87 2.37 -6.89 -2.51
C ALA A 87 2.48 -6.12 -3.84
N THR A 88 1.52 -6.31 -4.75
CA THR A 88 1.48 -5.60 -6.03
C THR A 88 1.28 -4.10 -5.85
N ILE A 89 0.40 -3.68 -4.94
CA ILE A 89 0.24 -2.26 -4.65
C ILE A 89 1.54 -1.67 -4.11
N LEU A 90 2.17 -2.36 -3.16
CA LEU A 90 3.40 -1.89 -2.54
C LEU A 90 4.54 -1.84 -3.57
N ALA A 91 4.74 -2.90 -4.35
CA ALA A 91 5.77 -2.99 -5.39
C ALA A 91 5.61 -1.93 -6.50
N ARG A 92 4.38 -1.51 -6.80
CA ARG A 92 4.11 -0.46 -7.79
C ARG A 92 4.30 0.95 -7.22
N ARG A 93 4.15 1.13 -5.91
CA ARG A 93 4.33 2.42 -5.22
C ARG A 93 5.76 2.62 -4.71
N SER A 94 6.50 1.54 -4.50
CA SER A 94 7.90 1.56 -4.09
C SER A 94 8.84 1.68 -5.29
N GLY A 95 10.09 2.07 -5.03
CA GLY A 95 11.16 2.06 -6.03
C GLY A 95 11.41 0.66 -6.60
N SER A 96 11.97 0.58 -7.81
CA SER A 96 12.23 -0.68 -8.53
C SER A 96 13.02 -1.69 -7.69
N GLY A 97 13.98 -1.23 -6.88
CA GLY A 97 14.79 -2.09 -6.01
C GLY A 97 14.03 -2.82 -4.92
N LEU A 98 12.83 -2.36 -4.53
CA LEU A 98 12.04 -2.99 -3.47
C LEU A 98 11.02 -4.00 -4.00
N ARG A 99 10.81 -4.08 -5.32
CA ARG A 99 9.81 -4.97 -5.92
C ARG A 99 10.06 -6.44 -5.59
N VAL A 100 11.28 -6.90 -5.81
CA VAL A 100 11.70 -8.28 -5.56
C VAL A 100 11.52 -8.66 -4.08
N PRO A 101 12.05 -7.91 -3.09
CA PRO A 101 11.88 -8.29 -1.69
C PRO A 101 10.41 -8.23 -1.23
N ILE A 102 9.59 -7.35 -1.78
CA ILE A 102 8.14 -7.31 -1.48
C ILE A 102 7.45 -8.60 -1.93
N TYR A 103 7.67 -9.04 -3.16
CA TYR A 103 7.08 -10.28 -3.66
C TYR A 103 7.67 -11.51 -2.96
N ALA A 104 8.97 -11.49 -2.63
CA ALA A 104 9.60 -12.56 -1.87
C ALA A 104 8.98 -12.70 -0.46
N PHE A 105 8.73 -11.57 0.21
CA PHE A 105 8.03 -11.57 1.49
C PHE A 105 6.60 -12.08 1.35
N ALA A 106 5.86 -11.64 0.31
CA ALA A 106 4.51 -12.11 0.05
C ALA A 106 4.44 -13.63 -0.22
N ALA A 107 5.48 -14.21 -0.82
CA ALA A 107 5.58 -15.64 -1.10
C ALA A 107 5.68 -16.52 0.17
N THR A 108 6.00 -15.96 1.34
CA THR A 108 5.97 -16.70 2.61
C THR A 108 4.57 -17.20 2.98
N VAL A 109 3.53 -16.46 2.58
CA VAL A 109 2.11 -16.80 2.85
C VAL A 109 1.65 -18.05 2.09
N PRO A 110 1.81 -18.15 0.75
CA PRO A 110 1.43 -19.38 0.05
C PRO A 110 2.30 -20.58 0.45
N VAL A 111 3.57 -20.37 0.81
CA VAL A 111 4.44 -21.46 1.30
C VAL A 111 3.90 -22.04 2.60
N SER A 112 3.48 -21.21 3.56
CA SER A 112 2.90 -21.72 4.81
C SER A 112 1.59 -22.48 4.56
N ARG A 113 0.78 -22.05 3.60
CA ARG A 113 -0.47 -22.74 3.25
C ARG A 113 -0.26 -24.11 2.58
N ILE A 114 0.83 -24.30 1.85
CA ILE A 114 1.21 -25.62 1.34
C ILE A 114 1.69 -26.49 2.51
N HIS A 115 2.52 -25.93 3.40
CA HIS A 115 3.07 -26.67 4.55
C HIS A 115 1.98 -27.12 5.54
N GLU A 116 0.92 -26.32 5.69
CA GLU A 116 -0.27 -26.66 6.49
C GLU A 116 -1.26 -27.57 5.75
N GLU A 117 -0.92 -28.08 4.56
CA GLU A 117 -1.77 -28.97 3.74
C GLU A 117 -3.15 -28.37 3.41
N ARG A 118 -3.27 -27.04 3.43
CA ARG A 118 -4.53 -26.33 3.13
C ARG A 118 -4.75 -26.15 1.63
N HIS A 119 -3.67 -26.11 0.85
CA HIS A 119 -3.71 -25.78 -0.57
C HIS A 119 -2.64 -26.52 -1.37
N PHE A 120 -2.99 -26.93 -2.59
CA PHE A 120 -2.00 -27.39 -3.56
C PHE A 120 -1.21 -26.22 -4.14
N LEU A 121 -0.04 -26.52 -4.71
CA LEU A 121 0.80 -25.53 -5.40
C LEU A 121 0.00 -24.79 -6.50
N SER A 122 -0.86 -25.50 -7.24
CA SER A 122 -1.74 -24.89 -8.24
C SER A 122 -2.65 -23.81 -7.66
N ASP A 123 -3.19 -24.05 -6.47
CA ASP A 123 -4.21 -23.19 -5.87
C ASP A 123 -3.58 -21.88 -5.39
N VAL A 124 -2.34 -21.97 -4.88
CA VAL A 124 -1.59 -20.78 -4.47
C VAL A 124 -1.04 -19.99 -5.66
N VAL A 125 -0.64 -20.65 -6.75
CA VAL A 125 -0.18 -19.98 -7.98
C VAL A 125 -1.33 -19.23 -8.65
N VAL A 126 -2.50 -19.86 -8.78
CA VAL A 126 -3.70 -19.19 -9.31
C VAL A 126 -4.14 -18.07 -8.38
N GLY A 127 -4.16 -18.31 -7.06
CA GLY A 127 -4.46 -17.26 -6.08
C GLY A 127 -3.53 -16.05 -6.23
N ALA A 128 -2.22 -16.27 -6.29
CA ALA A 128 -1.22 -15.21 -6.47
C ALA A 128 -1.43 -14.41 -7.77
N THR A 129 -1.79 -15.11 -8.85
CA THR A 129 -2.09 -14.49 -10.15
C THR A 129 -3.31 -13.59 -10.07
N LEU A 130 -4.43 -14.08 -9.50
CA LEU A 130 -5.65 -13.29 -9.32
C LEU A 130 -5.41 -12.06 -8.42
N GLY A 131 -4.66 -12.24 -7.33
CA GLY A 131 -4.25 -11.16 -6.45
C GLY A 131 -3.44 -10.08 -7.16
N THR A 132 -2.47 -10.51 -7.98
CA THR A 132 -1.62 -9.59 -8.77
C THR A 132 -2.46 -8.80 -9.76
N ILE A 133 -3.39 -9.44 -10.47
CA ILE A 133 -4.32 -8.77 -11.38
C ILE A 133 -5.15 -7.73 -10.63
N ALA A 134 -5.72 -8.09 -9.46
CA ALA A 134 -6.51 -7.15 -8.66
C ALA A 134 -5.69 -5.92 -8.22
N GLY A 135 -4.46 -6.13 -7.75
CA GLY A 135 -3.54 -5.05 -7.38
C GLY A 135 -3.16 -4.15 -8.57
N TRP A 136 -2.95 -4.74 -9.74
CA TRP A 136 -2.70 -4.00 -10.99
C TRP A 136 -3.89 -3.15 -11.41
N SER A 137 -5.11 -3.70 -11.38
CA SER A 137 -6.32 -2.98 -11.74
C SER A 137 -6.53 -1.74 -10.87
N VAL A 138 -6.33 -1.87 -9.56
CA VAL A 138 -6.52 -0.74 -8.62
C VAL A 138 -5.45 0.34 -8.77
N THR A 139 -4.22 -0.05 -9.08
CA THR A 139 -3.12 0.91 -9.25
C THR A 139 -3.06 1.55 -10.63
N THR A 140 -3.71 0.95 -11.62
CA THR A 140 -3.80 1.50 -12.99
C THR A 140 -5.04 2.38 -13.15
N ALA A 141 -6.11 2.12 -12.38
CA ALA A 141 -7.27 3.00 -12.34
C ALA A 141 -6.84 4.40 -11.86
N PRO A 142 -7.07 5.47 -12.66
CA PRO A 142 -6.85 6.82 -12.19
C PRO A 142 -7.72 7.04 -10.97
N SER A 143 -7.08 7.27 -9.82
CA SER A 143 -7.82 7.67 -8.63
C SER A 143 -8.33 9.09 -8.90
N ASN A 144 -9.62 9.26 -9.24
CA ASN A 144 -10.35 10.53 -9.15
C ASN A 144 -10.54 10.95 -7.67
N ASP A 145 -9.54 10.67 -6.84
CA ASP A 145 -9.50 10.93 -5.41
C ASP A 145 -9.00 12.38 -5.26
N GLU A 146 -9.85 13.33 -5.66
CA GLU A 146 -9.64 14.76 -5.46
C GLU A 146 -9.63 15.11 -3.96
N ARG A 147 -10.27 14.26 -3.13
CA ARG A 147 -10.31 14.35 -1.67
C ARG A 147 -9.10 13.68 -1.00
N ARG A 148 -7.92 14.20 -1.30
CA ARG A 148 -6.67 13.77 -0.66
C ARG A 148 -6.53 14.37 0.73
N LEU A 149 -6.75 13.54 1.75
CA LEU A 149 -6.25 13.80 3.08
C LEU A 149 -4.78 13.39 3.13
N SER A 150 -3.88 14.38 3.09
CA SER A 150 -2.44 14.15 3.14
C SER A 150 -1.91 14.41 4.54
N TRP A 151 -1.25 13.42 5.11
CA TRP A 151 -0.54 13.51 6.39
C TRP A 151 0.92 13.25 6.10
N THR A 152 1.72 14.31 6.11
CA THR A 152 3.14 14.21 5.77
C THR A 152 3.94 14.52 7.03
N PRO A 153 4.63 13.53 7.62
CA PRO A 153 5.58 13.81 8.68
C PRO A 153 6.77 14.53 8.06
N ILE A 154 7.10 15.70 8.58
CA ILE A 154 8.22 16.52 8.15
C ILE A 154 9.12 16.71 9.37
N TYR A 155 10.41 16.44 9.18
CA TYR A 155 11.43 16.74 10.17
C TYR A 155 12.11 18.05 9.77
N THR A 156 12.02 19.06 10.63
CA THR A 156 12.65 20.37 10.42
C THR A 156 13.22 20.87 11.74
N GLU A 157 14.47 21.34 11.73
CA GLU A 157 15.14 21.97 12.90
C GLU A 157 15.09 21.14 14.19
N GLY A 158 15.27 19.81 14.12
CA GLY A 158 15.24 18.97 15.31
C GLY A 158 13.84 18.55 15.79
N VAL A 159 12.78 19.06 15.16
CA VAL A 159 11.39 18.89 15.59
C VAL A 159 10.59 18.06 14.58
N TRP A 160 9.78 17.14 15.10
CA TRP A 160 8.78 16.41 14.31
C TRP A 160 7.54 17.28 14.13
N MET A 161 7.19 17.55 12.88
CA MET A 161 5.97 18.27 12.52
C MET A 161 5.07 17.40 11.65
N LEU A 162 3.77 17.48 11.88
CA LEU A 162 2.76 16.80 11.07
C LEU A 162 2.09 17.84 10.18
N GLN A 163 2.42 17.83 8.89
CA GLN A 163 1.72 18.68 7.93
C GLN A 163 0.46 17.97 7.44
N THR A 164 -0.69 18.56 7.73
CA THR A 164 -1.98 18.13 7.20
C THR A 164 -2.35 18.99 6.00
N GLY A 165 -2.85 18.36 4.93
CA GLY A 165 -3.34 19.06 3.75
C GLY A 165 -4.60 18.38 3.21
N TRP A 166 -5.63 19.18 2.93
CA TRP A 166 -6.86 18.74 2.28
C TRP A 166 -7.02 19.47 0.94
N ARG A 167 -7.45 18.74 -0.09
CA ARG A 167 -8.03 19.31 -1.32
C ARG A 167 -9.50 18.90 -1.35
N LEU A 168 -10.38 19.89 -1.55
CA LEU A 168 -11.82 19.70 -1.73
C LEU A 168 -12.12 19.53 -3.21
#